data_AF-A7HM87-F1
#
_entry.id   AF-A7HM87-F1
#
_cell.length_a   1.000
_cell.length_b   1.000
_cell.length_c   1.000
_cell.angle_alpha   90.00
_cell.angle_beta   90.00
_cell.angle_gamma   90.00
#
_symmetry.space_group_name_H-M   'P 1'
#
loop_
_entity.id
_entity.type
_entity.pdbx_description
1 polymer ?
#
loop_
_entity_poly.entity_id
_entity_poly.type
_entity_poly.pdbx_seq_one_letter_code
_entity_poly.pdbx_strand_id
1 'polypeptide(L)'
;MEGKNAIIICVSKHQGNTLKIANKMAEVLKCEVKGPKEISPEEILKYDIIGLGSGIYAFGMHRSLKRLIKKVKDGDGKKVFLFSTSADLDGKKYHKSMIRLLEKKNFNLIGEFNCPGSYFGLIFGKKGGVNPDRPDESDLNAAAEFARKMAF
;
A
#
# COMPACT_ATOMS: atom_id res chain seq x y z
N MET A 1 -21.88 4.10 4.16
CA MET A 1 -21.14 3.53 3.02
C MET A 1 -21.97 2.37 2.50
N GLU A 2 -23.03 2.67 1.75
CA GLU A 2 -23.81 1.63 1.08
C GLU A 2 -23.28 1.50 -0.35
N GLY A 3 -22.90 0.29 -0.73
CA GLY A 3 -22.74 -0.11 -2.13
C GLY A 3 -21.33 -0.33 -2.68
N LYS A 4 -20.25 0.17 -2.07
CA LYS A 4 -18.87 -0.05 -2.59
C LYS A 4 -18.07 -1.00 -1.70
N ASN A 5 -17.55 -2.08 -2.28
CA ASN A 5 -16.66 -3.02 -1.58
C ASN A 5 -15.18 -2.69 -1.85
N ALA A 6 -14.31 -3.00 -0.90
CA ALA A 6 -12.88 -2.72 -0.99
C ALA A 6 -12.05 -3.95 -0.61
N ILE A 7 -10.80 -3.97 -1.07
CA ILE A 7 -9.78 -4.93 -0.63
C ILE A 7 -8.44 -4.23 -0.50
N ILE A 8 -7.62 -4.61 0.48
CA ILE A 8 -6.23 -4.18 0.58
C ILE A 8 -5.31 -5.38 0.36
N ILE A 9 -4.36 -5.26 -0.58
CA ILE A 9 -3.28 -6.21 -0.77
C ILE A 9 -1.97 -5.61 -0.23
N CYS A 10 -1.42 -6.20 0.83
CA CYS A 10 -0.28 -5.66 1.57
C CYS A 10 0.95 -6.58 1.54
N VAL A 11 2.14 -6.00 1.43
CA VAL A 11 3.43 -6.66 1.67
C VAL A 11 4.24 -5.90 2.70
N SER A 12 4.36 -6.48 3.90
CA SER A 12 5.12 -5.93 5.03
C SER A 12 6.12 -6.97 5.55
N LYS A 13 7.40 -6.85 5.17
CA LYS A 13 8.45 -7.80 5.56
C LYS A 13 9.33 -7.34 6.72
N HIS A 14 9.45 -6.03 6.90
CA HIS A 14 10.33 -5.45 7.91
C HIS A 14 9.48 -4.72 8.95
N GLN A 15 9.60 -5.14 10.21
CA GLN A 15 9.05 -4.48 11.41
C GLN A 15 7.52 -4.26 11.44
N GLY A 16 6.77 -4.72 10.43
CA GLY A 16 5.31 -4.64 10.42
C GLY A 16 4.73 -3.26 10.08
N ASN A 17 5.56 -2.26 9.77
CA ASN A 17 5.13 -0.87 9.57
C ASN A 17 4.02 -0.73 8.53
N THR A 18 4.20 -1.32 7.34
CA THR A 18 3.18 -1.24 6.28
C THR A 18 1.90 -1.97 6.66
N LEU A 19 2.00 -3.06 7.43
CA LEU A 19 0.81 -3.80 7.89
C LEU A 19 0.00 -2.98 8.89
N LYS A 20 0.65 -2.23 9.80
CA LYS A 20 -0.05 -1.29 10.71
C LYS A 20 -0.86 -0.25 9.92
N ILE A 21 -0.24 0.37 8.90
CA ILE A 21 -0.93 1.30 7.99
C ILE A 21 -2.08 0.62 7.25
N ALA A 22 -1.85 -0.59 6.70
CA ALA A 22 -2.86 -1.35 5.98
C ALA A 22 -4.08 -1.64 6.85
N ASN A 23 -3.86 -2.13 8.08
CA ASN A 23 -4.93 -2.43 9.03
C ASN A 23 -5.74 -1.17 9.36
N LYS A 24 -5.06 -0.04 9.55
CA LYS A 24 -5.76 1.22 9.84
C LYS A 24 -6.63 1.70 8.68
N MET A 25 -6.14 1.57 7.45
CA MET A 25 -6.94 1.87 6.25
C MET A 25 -8.11 0.87 6.10
N ALA A 26 -7.89 -0.40 6.43
CA ALA A 26 -8.90 -1.46 6.36
C ALA A 26 -10.04 -1.24 7.36
N GLU A 27 -9.76 -0.77 8.58
CA GLU A 27 -10.80 -0.38 9.56
C GLU A 27 -11.76 0.67 8.97
N VAL A 28 -11.21 1.67 8.28
CA VAL A 28 -11.97 2.74 7.66
C VAL A 28 -12.79 2.24 6.48
N LEU A 29 -12.17 1.45 5.61
CA LEU A 29 -12.81 0.89 4.41
C LEU A 29 -13.71 -0.30 4.70
N LYS A 30 -13.69 -0.82 5.94
CA LYS A 30 -14.39 -2.04 6.38
C LYS A 30 -14.09 -3.23 5.47
N CYS A 31 -12.81 -3.47 5.18
CA CYS A 31 -12.37 -4.52 4.26
C CYS A 31 -11.30 -5.44 4.87
N GLU A 32 -11.01 -6.53 4.18
CA GLU A 32 -9.91 -7.42 4.53
C GLU A 32 -8.55 -6.87 4.06
N VAL A 33 -7.49 -7.31 4.73
CA VAL A 33 -6.11 -7.17 4.28
C VAL A 33 -5.59 -8.55 3.89
N LYS A 34 -5.21 -8.72 2.63
CA LYS A 34 -4.64 -9.96 2.10
C LYS A 34 -3.20 -9.74 1.64
N GLY A 35 -2.39 -10.78 1.66
CA GLY A 35 -1.11 -10.84 0.96
C GLY A 35 -1.29 -11.17 -0.53
N PRO A 36 -0.29 -10.88 -1.39
CA PRO A 36 -0.39 -11.14 -2.83
C PRO A 36 -0.54 -12.61 -3.25
N LYS A 37 -0.44 -13.56 -2.30
CA LYS A 37 -0.62 -14.99 -2.53
C LYS A 37 -2.01 -15.49 -2.11
N GLU A 38 -2.76 -14.68 -1.37
CA GLU A 38 -4.06 -15.04 -0.78
C GLU A 38 -5.24 -14.57 -1.64
N ILE A 39 -4.95 -13.98 -2.80
CA ILE A 39 -5.95 -13.47 -3.74
C ILE A 39 -5.50 -13.72 -5.18
N SER A 40 -6.46 -14.11 -6.04
CA SER A 40 -6.21 -14.30 -7.46
C SER A 40 -6.30 -12.97 -8.23
N PRO A 41 -5.64 -12.84 -9.41
CA PRO A 41 -5.80 -11.66 -10.26
C PRO A 41 -7.27 -11.37 -10.63
N GLU A 42 -8.09 -12.40 -10.83
CA GLU A 42 -9.50 -12.30 -11.19
C GLU A 42 -10.35 -11.88 -9.99
N GLU A 43 -10.00 -12.34 -8.78
CA GLU A 43 -10.71 -11.95 -7.55
C GLU A 43 -10.53 -10.46 -7.23
N ILE A 44 -9.36 -9.87 -7.53
CA ILE A 44 -9.10 -8.43 -7.34
C ILE A 44 -10.16 -7.56 -8.05
N LEU A 45 -10.59 -7.97 -9.25
CA LEU A 45 -11.54 -7.20 -10.07
C LEU A 45 -12.98 -7.24 -9.54
N LYS A 46 -13.27 -8.09 -8.55
CA LYS A 46 -14.58 -8.14 -7.88
C LYS A 46 -14.79 -6.98 -6.90
N TYR A 47 -13.73 -6.24 -6.60
CA TYR A 47 -13.77 -5.11 -5.69
C TYR A 47 -13.87 -3.79 -6.45
N ASP A 48 -14.54 -2.80 -5.86
CA ASP A 48 -14.68 -1.47 -6.45
C ASP A 48 -13.44 -0.61 -6.17
N ILE A 49 -12.81 -0.82 -5.01
CA ILE A 49 -11.61 -0.11 -4.56
C ILE A 49 -10.54 -1.11 -4.16
N ILE A 50 -9.34 -0.94 -4.73
CA ILE A 50 -8.18 -1.81 -4.50
C ILE A 50 -7.05 -0.99 -3.87
N GLY A 51 -6.65 -1.32 -2.65
CA GLY A 51 -5.47 -0.76 -2.02
C GLY A 51 -4.25 -1.64 -2.25
N LEU A 52 -3.14 -1.09 -2.78
CA LEU A 52 -1.88 -1.82 -2.93
C LEU A 52 -0.82 -1.23 -2.00
N GLY A 53 -0.42 -2.02 -1.01
CA GLY A 53 0.45 -1.60 0.09
C GLY A 53 1.79 -2.29 0.11
N SER A 54 2.89 -1.54 0.18
CA SER A 54 4.23 -2.15 0.29
C SER A 54 5.19 -1.33 1.11
N GLY A 55 6.03 -1.98 1.92
CA GLY A 55 7.33 -1.39 2.25
C GLY A 55 8.13 -1.08 0.98
N ILE A 56 9.04 -0.11 1.02
CA ILE A 56 9.94 0.15 -0.12
C ILE A 56 11.19 -0.72 0.00
N TYR A 57 11.44 -1.52 -1.05
CA TYR A 57 12.58 -2.44 -1.13
C TYR A 57 13.35 -2.16 -2.43
N ALA A 58 14.65 -1.87 -2.32
CA ALA A 58 15.50 -1.51 -3.47
C ALA A 58 14.85 -0.43 -4.36
N PHE A 59 14.44 0.69 -3.74
CA PHE A 59 13.83 1.84 -4.41
C PHE A 59 12.52 1.56 -5.16
N GLY A 60 11.73 0.56 -4.72
CA GLY A 60 10.41 0.32 -5.28
C GLY A 60 9.48 -0.52 -4.41
N MET A 61 8.20 -0.53 -4.77
CA MET A 61 7.23 -1.46 -4.19
C MET A 61 7.62 -2.91 -4.47
N HIS A 62 7.25 -3.81 -3.55
CA HIS A 62 7.68 -5.20 -3.56
C HIS A 62 7.25 -5.93 -4.84
N ARG A 63 8.18 -6.74 -5.38
CA ARG A 63 8.01 -7.48 -6.64
C ARG A 63 6.77 -8.39 -6.69
N SER A 64 6.30 -8.91 -5.56
CA SER A 64 5.11 -9.78 -5.54
C SER A 64 3.83 -9.04 -5.92
N LEU A 65 3.66 -7.78 -5.49
CA LEU A 65 2.53 -6.95 -5.94
C LEU A 65 2.61 -6.68 -7.44
N LYS A 66 3.81 -6.32 -7.94
CA LYS A 66 4.01 -6.11 -9.37
C LYS A 66 3.67 -7.38 -10.16
N ARG A 67 4.05 -8.56 -9.66
CA ARG A 67 3.72 -9.84 -10.30
C ARG A 67 2.22 -10.14 -10.28
N LEU A 68 1.52 -9.81 -9.21
CA LEU A 68 0.06 -9.96 -9.11
C LEU A 68 -0.62 -9.10 -10.18
N ILE A 69 -0.31 -7.80 -10.23
CA ILE A 69 -0.90 -6.86 -11.20
C ILE A 69 -0.52 -7.22 -12.65
N LYS A 70 0.70 -7.71 -12.90
CA LYS A 70 1.10 -8.17 -14.25
C LYS A 70 0.21 -9.29 -14.80
N LYS A 71 -0.33 -10.14 -13.92
CA LYS A 71 -1.19 -11.28 -14.29
C LYS A 71 -2.65 -10.88 -14.56
N VAL A 72 -3.09 -9.72 -14.06
CA VAL A 72 -4.40 -9.17 -14.43
C VAL A 72 -4.40 -8.90 -15.93
N LYS A 73 -5.42 -9.36 -16.66
CA LYS A 73 -5.51 -9.14 -18.11
C LYS A 73 -5.80 -7.67 -18.41
N ASP A 74 -6.89 -7.17 -17.84
CA ASP A 74 -7.35 -5.79 -17.93
C ASP A 74 -7.92 -5.38 -16.55
N GLY A 75 -7.63 -4.17 -16.11
CA GLY A 75 -8.05 -3.57 -14.85
C GLY A 75 -9.44 -2.96 -14.90
N ASP A 76 -10.05 -2.84 -16.08
CA ASP A 76 -11.43 -2.39 -16.33
C ASP A 76 -11.78 -1.07 -15.63
N GLY A 77 -10.83 -0.13 -15.63
CA GLY A 77 -10.98 1.17 -14.97
C GLY A 77 -11.13 1.10 -13.45
N LYS A 78 -10.90 -0.07 -12.82
CA LYS A 78 -11.07 -0.26 -11.38
C LYS A 78 -10.20 0.72 -10.59
N LYS A 79 -10.80 1.31 -9.56
CA LYS A 79 -10.14 2.30 -8.71
C LYS A 79 -9.05 1.62 -7.89
N VAL A 80 -7.84 2.13 -7.96
CA VAL A 80 -6.69 1.66 -7.19
C VAL A 80 -6.02 2.82 -6.47
N PHE A 81 -5.62 2.60 -5.22
CA PHE A 81 -4.73 3.51 -4.53
C PHE A 81 -3.44 2.79 -4.13
N LEU A 82 -2.35 3.55 -4.07
CA LEU A 82 -1.06 3.04 -3.62
C LEU A 82 -0.75 3.56 -2.23
N PHE A 83 -0.17 2.70 -1.39
CA PHE A 83 0.43 3.16 -0.15
C PHE A 83 1.75 2.45 0.13
N SER A 84 2.64 3.14 0.83
CA SER A 84 3.91 2.56 1.25
C SER A 84 4.38 3.07 2.60
N THR A 85 5.36 2.34 3.13
CA THR A 85 6.23 2.84 4.20
C THR A 85 7.68 2.80 3.75
N SER A 86 8.46 3.85 4.04
CA SER A 86 9.88 3.91 3.71
C SER A 86 10.69 4.65 4.77
N ALA A 87 12.00 4.39 4.82
CA ALA A 87 12.94 5.22 5.57
C ALA A 87 13.02 6.66 5.02
N ASP A 88 12.60 6.86 3.77
CA ASP A 88 12.53 8.15 3.10
C ASP A 88 11.25 8.92 3.49
N LEU A 89 11.36 10.23 3.71
CA LEU A 89 10.22 11.11 3.98
C LEU A 89 9.35 11.29 2.73
N ASP A 90 9.96 11.31 1.54
CA ASP A 90 9.25 11.32 0.25
C ASP A 90 9.36 9.96 -0.46
N GLY A 91 8.67 8.96 0.11
CA GLY A 91 8.63 7.62 -0.45
C GLY A 91 7.76 7.47 -1.70
N LYS A 92 6.93 8.46 -2.06
CA LYS A 92 6.00 8.36 -3.20
C LYS A 92 6.74 8.20 -4.53
N LYS A 93 7.94 8.77 -4.67
CA LYS A 93 8.78 8.58 -5.88
C LYS A 93 9.04 7.10 -6.23
N TYR A 94 8.98 6.20 -5.24
CA TYR A 94 9.18 4.76 -5.43
C TYR A 94 7.94 4.03 -5.98
N HIS A 95 6.80 4.70 -6.06
CA HIS A 95 5.58 4.19 -6.68
C HIS A 95 5.60 4.25 -8.21
N LYS A 96 6.44 5.10 -8.81
CA LYS A 96 6.48 5.39 -10.26
C LYS A 96 6.42 4.15 -11.16
N SER A 97 7.13 3.08 -10.79
CA SER A 97 7.11 1.83 -11.55
C SER A 97 5.81 1.03 -11.43
N MET A 98 5.10 1.13 -10.30
CA MET A 98 3.78 0.54 -10.12
C MET A 98 2.71 1.36 -10.85
N ILE A 99 2.77 2.69 -10.78
CA ILE A 99 1.85 3.59 -11.49
C ILE A 99 1.83 3.26 -12.98
N ARG A 100 3.01 3.22 -13.62
CA ARG A 100 3.16 2.84 -15.04
C ARG A 100 2.60 1.45 -15.35
N LEU A 101 2.66 0.53 -14.40
CA LEU A 101 2.11 -0.81 -14.58
C LEU A 101 0.58 -0.79 -14.49
N LEU A 102 0.01 -0.03 -13.56
CA LEU A 102 -1.42 0.16 -13.40
C LEU A 102 -2.04 0.83 -14.63
N GLU A 103 -1.40 1.90 -15.15
CA GLU A 103 -1.80 2.57 -16.39
C GLU A 103 -1.83 1.60 -17.58
N LYS A 104 -0.75 0.81 -17.76
CA LYS A 104 -0.67 -0.22 -18.81
C LYS A 104 -1.70 -1.34 -18.66
N LYS A 105 -2.27 -1.48 -17.47
CA LYS A 105 -3.29 -2.47 -17.13
C LYS A 105 -4.67 -1.84 -17.01
N ASN A 106 -4.87 -0.60 -17.47
CA ASN A 106 -6.18 0.06 -17.47
C ASN A 106 -6.82 0.15 -16.06
N PHE A 107 -6.02 0.33 -15.02
CA PHE A 107 -6.52 0.69 -13.69
C PHE A 107 -6.62 2.22 -13.55
N ASN A 108 -7.57 2.69 -12.75
CA ASN A 108 -7.72 4.10 -12.42
C ASN A 108 -7.01 4.41 -11.09
N LEU A 109 -5.84 5.04 -11.14
CA LEU A 109 -5.12 5.46 -9.93
C LEU A 109 -5.82 6.67 -9.28
N ILE A 110 -6.41 6.45 -8.11
CA ILE A 110 -7.19 7.47 -7.39
C ILE A 110 -6.41 8.18 -6.26
N GLY A 111 -5.21 7.69 -5.92
CA GLY A 111 -4.38 8.34 -4.91
C GLY A 111 -3.13 7.56 -4.50
N GLU A 112 -2.24 8.28 -3.81
CA GLU A 112 -0.98 7.75 -3.30
C GLU A 112 -0.68 8.25 -1.88
N PHE A 113 -0.22 7.34 -1.02
CA PHE A 113 0.16 7.61 0.37
C PHE A 113 1.57 7.08 0.67
N ASN A 114 2.37 7.85 1.41
CA ASN A 114 3.62 7.38 1.99
C ASN A 114 3.62 7.72 3.48
N CYS A 115 4.05 6.77 4.30
CA CYS A 115 4.34 7.00 5.71
C CYS A 115 5.83 6.74 5.98
N PRO A 116 6.55 7.67 6.61
CA PRO A 116 7.90 7.39 7.10
C PRO A 116 7.86 6.19 8.05
N GLY A 117 8.58 5.12 7.73
CA GLY A 117 8.63 3.90 8.54
C GLY A 117 9.95 3.78 9.28
N SER A 118 9.88 3.27 10.51
CA SER A 118 11.06 2.93 11.30
C SER A 118 11.94 1.91 10.57
N TYR A 119 13.25 2.13 10.61
CA TYR A 119 14.25 1.18 10.16
C TYR A 119 15.44 1.14 11.10
N PHE A 120 15.80 -0.05 11.56
CA PHE A 120 17.03 -0.32 12.31
C PHE A 120 17.97 -1.16 11.43
N GLY A 121 19.03 -0.55 10.91
CA GLY A 121 20.08 -1.23 10.15
C GLY A 121 21.31 -1.55 11.00
N LEU A 122 22.05 -2.61 10.65
CA LEU A 122 23.29 -2.99 11.33
C LEU A 122 24.34 -1.86 11.40
N ILE A 123 24.31 -0.92 10.45
CA ILE A 123 25.30 0.16 10.31
C ILE A 123 25.12 1.27 11.36
N PHE A 124 23.95 1.39 12.00
CA PHE A 124 23.63 2.54 12.84
C PHE A 124 23.66 2.31 14.36
N GLY A 125 24.16 1.15 14.81
CA GLY A 125 24.26 0.83 16.23
C GLY A 125 22.91 0.87 16.98
N LYS A 126 22.93 0.70 18.31
CA LYS A 126 21.70 0.62 19.15
C LYS A 126 20.92 1.95 19.29
N LYS A 127 21.38 3.06 18.69
CA LYS A 127 20.79 4.41 18.82
C LYS A 127 20.50 5.13 17.50
N GLY A 128 20.79 4.57 16.33
CA GLY A 128 20.74 5.28 15.04
C GLY A 128 19.67 4.80 14.04
N GLY A 129 18.51 4.35 14.50
CA GLY A 129 17.40 4.03 13.60
C GLY A 129 16.91 5.24 12.80
N VAL A 130 16.39 5.01 11.59
CA VAL A 130 15.69 6.04 10.80
C VAL A 130 14.23 6.05 11.20
N ASN A 131 13.63 7.22 11.42
CA ASN A 131 12.23 7.40 11.81
C ASN A 131 11.81 6.53 13.00
N PRO A 132 12.49 6.62 14.16
CA PRO A 132 12.16 5.81 15.34
C PRO A 132 10.68 5.96 15.70
N ASP A 133 10.10 4.88 16.22
CA ASP A 133 8.71 4.80 16.69
C ASP A 133 7.61 5.02 15.62
N ARG A 134 7.98 5.11 14.33
CA ARG A 134 7.03 5.24 13.23
C ARG A 134 6.69 3.91 12.54
N PRO A 135 5.43 3.67 12.13
CA PRO A 135 4.31 4.61 12.14
C PRO A 135 3.77 4.89 13.55
N ASP A 136 3.56 6.17 13.85
CA ASP A 136 2.97 6.68 15.09
C ASP A 136 1.45 6.98 14.95
N GLU A 137 0.82 7.52 15.99
CA GLU A 137 -0.62 7.85 15.95
C GLU A 137 -0.97 8.90 14.89
N SER A 138 -0.10 9.89 14.65
CA SER A 138 -0.32 10.89 13.60
C SER A 138 -0.26 10.23 12.22
N ASP A 139 0.68 9.31 12.00
CA ASP A 139 0.78 8.53 10.77
C ASP A 139 -0.47 7.67 10.53
N LEU A 140 -0.98 7.04 11.60
CA LEU A 140 -2.22 6.24 11.56
C LEU A 140 -3.45 7.10 11.26
N ASN A 141 -3.55 8.30 11.85
CA ASN A 141 -4.63 9.24 11.57
C ASN A 141 -4.58 9.74 10.12
N ALA A 142 -3.40 10.07 9.60
CA ALA A 142 -3.22 10.43 8.20
C ALA A 142 -3.61 9.29 7.25
N ALA A 143 -3.26 8.04 7.59
CA ALA A 143 -3.66 6.87 6.82
C ALA A 143 -5.19 6.68 6.82
N ALA A 144 -5.85 6.88 7.98
CA ALA A 144 -7.29 6.80 8.09
C ALA A 144 -8.01 7.88 7.28
N GLU A 145 -7.52 9.12 7.30
CA GLU A 145 -8.05 10.21 6.48
C GLU A 145 -7.85 9.97 4.99
N PHE A 146 -6.67 9.47 4.59
CA PHE A 146 -6.41 9.10 3.22
C PHE A 146 -7.40 8.02 2.75
N ALA A 147 -7.58 6.95 3.53
CA ALA A 147 -8.53 5.88 3.21
C ALA A 147 -9.97 6.39 3.11
N ARG A 148 -10.40 7.30 3.99
CA ARG A 148 -11.71 7.96 3.88
C ARG A 148 -11.87 8.67 2.55
N LYS A 149 -10.86 9.42 2.09
CA LYS A 149 -10.90 10.12 0.79
C LYS A 149 -10.99 9.15 -0.40
N MET A 150 -10.39 7.96 -0.29
CA MET A 150 -10.46 6.94 -1.36
C MET A 150 -11.82 6.25 -1.48
N ALA A 151 -12.65 6.31 -0.43
CA ALA A 151 -13.97 5.70 -0.40
C ALA A 151 -15.03 6.43 -1.25
N PHE A 152 -14.76 7.68 -1.65
CA PHE A 152 -15.66 8.52 -2.45
C PHE A 152 -15.28 8.40 -3.94
#